data_AF-A0A538H058-F1
#
_entry.id   AF-A0A538H058-F1
#
_cell.length_a   1.000
_cell.length_b   1.000
_cell.length_c   1.000
_cell.angle_alpha   90.00
_cell.angle_beta   90.00
_cell.angle_gamma   90.00
#
_symmetry.space_group_name_H-M   'P 1'
#
loop_
_entity.id
_entity.type
_entity.pdbx_description
1 polymer ?
#
loop_
_entity_poly.entity_id
_entity_poly.type
_entity_poly.pdbx_seq_one_letter_code
_entity_poly.pdbx_strand_id
1 'polypeptide(L)'
;MATVLVDAENVRRSLWPNMPGEELERRSNAWGEREGHTIQIVWEGNESGDDQIARLVTELEPPVWVVTSDRELRERVGDHAEHVFGGGSFARELRKI
;
A
#
# COMPACT_ATOMS: atom_id res chain seq x y z
N MET A 1 2.11 -2.33 -15.84
CA MET A 1 1.00 -1.88 -14.98
C MET A 1 0.88 -2.91 -13.87
N ALA A 2 0.98 -2.50 -12.62
CA ALA A 2 0.87 -3.38 -11.45
C ALA A 2 -0.33 -2.97 -10.61
N THR A 3 -0.87 -3.92 -9.83
CA THR A 3 -1.80 -3.61 -8.74
C THR A 3 -0.97 -3.35 -7.49
N VAL A 4 -1.10 -2.14 -6.93
CA VAL A 4 -0.35 -1.70 -5.75
C VAL A 4 -1.27 -1.73 -4.54
N LEU A 5 -1.04 -2.70 -3.67
CA LEU A 5 -1.73 -2.85 -2.39
C LEU A 5 -1.08 -1.92 -1.36
N VAL A 6 -1.85 -0.96 -0.86
CA VAL A 6 -1.39 0.03 0.10
C VAL A 6 -1.95 -0.30 1.48
N ASP A 7 -1.08 -0.64 2.42
CA ASP A 7 -1.43 -0.77 3.84
C ASP A 7 -1.78 0.63 4.40
N ALA A 8 -3.08 0.89 4.53
CA ALA A 8 -3.57 2.23 4.78
C ALA A 8 -3.13 2.76 6.15
N GLU A 9 -3.33 1.96 7.21
CA GLU A 9 -2.97 2.38 8.56
C GLU A 9 -1.46 2.57 8.70
N ASN A 10 -0.64 1.71 8.08
CA ASN A 10 0.81 1.86 8.09
C ASN A 10 1.28 3.12 7.37
N VAL A 11 0.81 3.36 6.14
CA VAL A 11 1.23 4.53 5.37
C VAL A 11 0.76 5.82 6.04
N ARG A 12 -0.49 5.86 6.49
CA ARG A 12 -1.11 7.01 7.14
C ARG A 12 -0.34 7.49 8.37
N ARG A 13 0.15 6.53 9.19
CA ARG A 13 0.91 6.79 10.42
C ARG A 13 2.43 6.89 10.21
N SER A 14 2.92 6.69 8.99
CA SER A 14 4.36 6.63 8.72
C SER A 14 5.08 7.98 8.80
N LEU A 15 4.34 9.10 8.79
CA LEU A 15 4.90 10.45 8.91
C LEU A 15 4.07 11.28 9.89
N TRP A 16 4.73 12.20 10.59
CA TRP A 16 4.05 13.22 11.39
C TRP A 16 3.96 14.54 10.61
N PRO A 17 2.84 15.28 10.68
CA PRO A 17 1.54 14.82 11.17
C PRO A 17 0.97 13.69 10.30
N ASN A 18 0.17 12.80 10.89
CA ASN A 18 -0.44 11.68 10.15
C ASN A 18 -1.27 12.19 8.97
N MET A 19 -1.27 11.45 7.87
CA MET A 19 -2.09 11.79 6.71
C MET A 19 -3.58 11.54 7.03
N PRO A 20 -4.52 12.40 6.61
CA PRO A 20 -5.94 12.06 6.65
C PRO A 20 -6.26 10.91 5.68
N GLY A 21 -7.29 10.09 5.95
CA GLY A 21 -7.62 8.95 5.10
C GLY A 21 -8.04 9.36 3.68
N GLU A 22 -8.95 10.32 3.54
CA GLU A 22 -9.34 10.88 2.24
C GLU A 22 -8.15 11.44 1.45
N GLU A 23 -7.19 12.03 2.17
CA GLU A 23 -5.99 12.58 1.55
C GLU A 23 -5.02 11.47 1.10
N LEU A 24 -4.92 10.38 1.86
CA LEU A 24 -4.18 9.18 1.45
C LEU A 24 -4.79 8.59 0.17
N GLU A 25 -6.11 8.46 0.11
CA GLU A 25 -6.82 7.95 -1.07
C GLU A 25 -6.59 8.80 -2.30
N ARG A 26 -6.86 10.11 -2.17
CA ARG A 26 -6.69 11.06 -3.27
C ARG A 26 -5.26 11.07 -3.82
N ARG A 27 -4.25 11.14 -2.93
CA ARG A 27 -2.84 11.21 -3.33
C ARG A 27 -2.34 9.88 -3.89
N SER A 28 -2.75 8.75 -3.32
CA SER A 28 -2.32 7.44 -3.82
C SER A 28 -2.87 7.20 -5.22
N ASN A 29 -4.15 7.50 -5.46
CA ASN A 29 -4.74 7.39 -6.80
C ASN A 29 -4.04 8.31 -7.82
N ALA A 30 -3.77 9.57 -7.46
CA ALA A 30 -3.02 10.49 -8.32
C ALA A 30 -1.59 9.98 -8.60
N TRP A 31 -0.93 9.37 -7.62
CA TRP A 31 0.36 8.71 -7.81
C TRP A 31 0.24 7.51 -8.77
N GLY A 32 -0.76 6.65 -8.59
CA GLY A 32 -0.99 5.49 -9.46
C GLY A 32 -1.24 5.89 -10.90
N GLU A 33 -2.08 6.90 -11.13
CA GLU A 33 -2.32 7.47 -12.46
C GLU A 33 -1.02 8.00 -13.10
N ARG A 34 -0.19 8.70 -12.32
CA ARG A 34 1.08 9.25 -12.80
C ARG A 34 2.10 8.16 -13.14
N GLU A 35 2.19 7.10 -12.34
CA GLU A 35 3.16 6.02 -12.52
C GLU A 35 2.65 4.85 -13.40
N GLY A 36 1.37 4.86 -13.80
CA GLY A 36 0.77 3.81 -14.63
C GLY A 36 0.47 2.52 -13.85
N HIS A 37 -0.06 2.66 -12.64
CA HIS A 37 -0.41 1.58 -11.72
C HIS A 37 -1.85 1.70 -11.20
N THR A 38 -2.47 0.57 -10.91
CA THR A 38 -3.78 0.52 -10.25
C THR A 38 -3.57 0.48 -8.74
N ILE A 39 -4.23 1.37 -8.01
CA ILE A 39 -4.11 1.46 -6.56
C ILE A 39 -5.28 0.73 -5.90
N GLN A 40 -4.96 -0.08 -4.90
CA GLN A 40 -5.94 -0.64 -3.99
C GLN A 40 -5.48 -0.39 -2.56
N ILE A 41 -6.20 0.50 -1.88
CA ILE A 41 -5.92 0.85 -0.49
C ILE A 41 -6.66 -0.12 0.41
N VAL A 42 -5.93 -0.74 1.32
CA VAL A 42 -6.46 -1.74 2.24
C VAL A 42 -6.56 -1.10 3.62
N TRP A 43 -7.80 -0.86 4.03
CA TRP A 43 -8.15 -0.40 5.36
C TRP A 43 -8.43 -1.60 6.28
N GLU A 44 -8.10 -1.45 7.56
CA GLU A 44 -8.55 -2.41 8.57
C GLU A 44 -10.07 -2.37 8.71
N GLY A 45 -10.67 -3.54 8.96
CA GLY A 45 -12.10 -3.68 9.17
C GLY A 45 -12.41 -4.88 10.05
N ASN A 46 -13.29 -5.77 9.59
CA ASN A 46 -13.57 -7.04 10.26
C ASN A 46 -12.40 -8.04 10.15
N GLU A 47 -11.53 -7.84 9.16
CA GLU A 47 -10.26 -8.55 8.95
C GLU A 47 -9.13 -7.53 9.07
N SER A 48 -7.97 -7.96 9.59
CA SER A 48 -6.80 -7.09 9.67
C SER A 48 -6.32 -6.69 8.27
N GLY A 49 -5.69 -5.52 8.15
CA GLY A 49 -5.13 -5.07 6.86
C GLY A 49 -4.07 -6.05 6.35
N ASP A 50 -3.26 -6.59 7.26
CA ASP A 50 -2.21 -7.56 6.96
C ASP A 50 -2.77 -8.87 6.40
N ASP A 51 -3.86 -9.39 6.98
CA ASP A 51 -4.52 -10.61 6.49
C ASP A 51 -5.16 -10.40 5.12
N GLN A 52 -5.85 -9.26 4.94
CA GLN A 52 -6.39 -8.88 3.64
C GLN A 52 -5.29 -8.78 2.58
N ILE A 53 -4.18 -8.11 2.87
CA ILE A 53 -3.07 -7.94 1.92
C ILE A 53 -2.44 -9.30 1.61
N ALA A 54 -2.13 -10.11 2.63
CA ALA A 54 -1.52 -11.44 2.45
C ALA A 54 -2.41 -12.36 1.60
N ARG A 55 -3.73 -12.25 1.72
CA ARG A 55 -4.66 -12.97 0.84
C ARG A 55 -4.65 -12.39 -0.58
N LEU A 56 -4.80 -11.08 -0.72
CA LEU A 56 -4.89 -10.40 -2.02
C LEU A 56 -3.66 -10.62 -2.90
N VAL A 57 -2.45 -10.63 -2.33
CA VAL A 57 -1.22 -10.89 -3.12
C VAL A 57 -1.22 -12.27 -3.79
N THR A 58 -1.98 -13.24 -3.26
CA THR A 58 -2.08 -14.58 -3.85
C THR A 58 -3.22 -14.72 -4.86
N GLU A 59 -4.23 -13.85 -4.78
CA GLU A 59 -5.45 -13.94 -5.61
C GLU A 59 -5.40 -13.04 -6.85
N LEU A 60 -4.66 -11.94 -6.78
CA LEU A 60 -4.56 -10.97 -7.87
C LEU A 60 -3.61 -11.43 -8.97
N GLU A 61 -3.90 -11.02 -10.20
CA GLU A 61 -3.01 -11.28 -11.34
C GLU A 61 -1.71 -10.46 -11.19
N PRO A 62 -0.52 -11.09 -11.35
CA PRO A 62 0.75 -10.38 -11.28
C PRO A 62 0.93 -9.43 -12.49
N PRO A 63 1.67 -8.32 -12.32
CA PRO A 63 2.47 -7.98 -11.13
C PRO A 63 1.66 -7.32 -10.00
N VAL A 64 1.93 -7.76 -8.76
CA VAL A 64 1.38 -7.18 -7.53
C VAL A 64 2.51 -6.57 -6.71
N TRP A 65 2.32 -5.31 -6.29
CA TRP A 65 3.25 -4.60 -5.42
C TRP A 65 2.58 -4.32 -4.07
N VAL A 66 3.36 -4.26 -3.00
CA VAL A 66 2.86 -3.97 -1.64
C VAL A 66 3.57 -2.76 -1.06
N VAL A 67 2.83 -1.86 -0.44
CA VAL A 67 3.38 -0.73 0.31
C VAL A 67 3.11 -0.94 1.78
N THR A 68 4.16 -1.27 2.54
CA THR A 68 4.10 -1.36 4.00
C THR A 68 5.50 -1.22 4.60
N SER A 69 5.57 -0.67 5.81
CA SER A 69 6.76 -0.72 6.67
C SER A 69 6.74 -1.86 7.67
N ASP A 70 5.64 -2.59 7.77
CA ASP A 70 5.51 -3.71 8.69
C ASP A 70 6.44 -4.87 8.27
N ARG A 71 7.18 -5.42 9.23
CA ARG A 71 8.17 -6.47 8.96
C ARG A 71 7.52 -7.83 8.81
N GLU A 72 6.49 -8.11 9.61
CA GLU A 72 5.75 -9.37 9.55
C GLU A 72 4.98 -9.44 8.23
N LEU A 73 4.28 -8.36 7.86
CA LEU A 73 3.57 -8.33 6.57
C LEU A 73 4.52 -8.49 5.39
N ARG A 74 5.71 -7.87 5.43
CA ARG A 74 6.75 -8.05 4.40
C ARG A 74 7.15 -9.51 4.21
N GLU A 75 7.35 -10.23 5.31
CA GLU A 75 7.70 -11.66 5.26
C GLU A 75 6.56 -12.47 4.65
N ARG A 76 5.30 -12.15 5.00
CA ARG A 76 4.10 -12.84 4.49
C ARG A 76 3.87 -12.66 2.99
N VAL A 77 4.21 -11.52 2.42
CA VAL A 77 3.94 -11.20 1.01
C VAL A 77 5.12 -11.45 0.07
N GLY A 78 6.33 -11.66 0.61
CA GLY A 78 7.58 -11.62 -0.15
C GLY A 78 7.67 -12.63 -1.31
N ASP A 79 7.01 -13.78 -1.20
CA ASP A 79 7.01 -14.81 -2.25
C ASP A 79 6.06 -14.50 -3.41
N HIS A 80 5.11 -13.57 -3.22
CA HIS A 80 4.04 -13.26 -4.18
C HIS A 80 4.10 -11.84 -4.71
N ALA A 81 4.53 -10.88 -3.90
CA ALA A 81 4.70 -9.50 -4.31
C ALA A 81 5.99 -9.34 -5.12
N GLU A 82 5.87 -8.79 -6.34
CA GLU A 82 7.04 -8.48 -7.17
C GLU A 82 7.93 -7.43 -6.50
N HIS A 83 7.31 -6.45 -5.84
CA HIS A 83 8.00 -5.40 -5.10
C HIS A 83 7.30 -5.05 -3.79
N VAL A 84 8.09 -4.79 -2.75
CA VAL A 84 7.59 -4.29 -1.45
C VAL A 84 8.27 -2.96 -1.09
N PHE A 85 7.47 -1.90 -0.99
CA PHE A 85 7.94 -0.54 -0.71
C PHE A 85 7.67 -0.14 0.75
N GLY A 86 8.55 0.69 1.32
CA GLY A 86 8.34 1.24 2.66
C GLY A 86 7.25 2.31 2.70
N GLY A 87 6.29 2.17 3.60
CA GLY A 87 5.17 3.10 3.76
C GLY A 87 5.60 4.54 4.03
N GLY A 88 6.68 4.77 4.79
CA GLY A 88 7.20 6.12 5.01
C GLY A 88 7.85 6.74 3.78
N SER A 89 8.49 5.95 2.91
CA SER A 89 9.01 6.44 1.64
C SER A 89 7.86 6.81 0.71
N PHE A 90 6.85 5.93 0.62
CA PHE A 90 5.66 6.20 -0.16
C PHE A 90 4.91 7.44 0.32
N ALA A 91 4.66 7.58 1.62
CA ALA A 91 4.02 8.77 2.19
C ALA A 91 4.76 10.09 1.87
N ARG A 92 6.10 10.06 1.75
CA ARG A 92 6.88 11.24 1.33
C ARG A 92 6.68 11.55 -0.15
N GLU A 93 6.58 10.53 -1.00
CA GLU A 93 6.25 10.73 -2.41
C GLU A 93 4.85 11.30 -2.58
N LEU A 94 3.87 10.77 -1.84
CA LEU A 94 2.49 11.27 -1.87
C LEU A 94 2.40 12.75 -1.51
N ARG A 95 3.20 13.24 -0.55
CA ARG A 95 3.22 14.67 -0.16
C ARG A 95 3.78 15.61 -1.22
N LYS A 96 4.44 15.09 -2.27
CA LYS A 96 4.98 15.89 -3.38
C LYS A 96 3.99 16.05 -4.54
N ILE A 97 2.89 15.29 -4.52
CA ILE A 97 1.84 15.31 -5.55
C ILE A 97 0.81 16.40 -5.25
#